data_AF-A0A9D1NUT1-F1
#
_entry.id   AF-A0A9D1NUT1-F1
#
_cell.length_a   1.000
_cell.length_b   1.000
_cell.length_c   1.000
_cell.angle_alpha   90.00
_cell.angle_beta   90.00
_cell.angle_gamma   90.00
#
_symmetry.space_group_name_H-M   'P 1'
#
loop_
_entity.id
_entity.type
_entity.pdbx_description
1 polymer ?
#
loop_
_entity_poly.entity_id
_entity_poly.type
_entity_poly.pdbx_seq_one_letter_code
_entity_poly.pdbx_strand_id
1 'polypeptide(L)'
;ISLGETAVFGEMDTSGKNSDLMEILIINLGDAREPVDNQILRLMNVLLSAQTDVREKQRVMREEFHIAMTAELEVEVEALCNLSQGIYNEGFETGVEKGMEKGIEGAVEILREEGYEDSQIIERIRKRFGLTQEDAERYVVARV
;
A
#
# COMPACT_ATOMS: atom_id res chain seq x y z
N ILE A 1 38.90 -15.62 -11.67
CA ILE A 1 39.27 -14.53 -10.74
C ILE A 1 39.13 -15.13 -9.35
N SER A 2 40.23 -15.36 -8.64
CA SER A 2 40.17 -15.82 -7.26
C SER A 2 39.98 -14.60 -6.38
N LEU A 3 38.95 -14.60 -5.54
CA LEU A 3 38.69 -13.54 -4.57
C LEU A 3 39.16 -14.04 -3.21
N GLY A 4 40.02 -13.25 -2.57
CA GLY A 4 40.47 -13.49 -1.20
C GLY A 4 39.39 -13.07 -0.20
N GLU A 5 39.22 -13.89 0.84
CA GLU A 5 38.25 -13.69 1.91
C GLU A 5 38.86 -12.77 2.97
N THR A 6 38.13 -11.75 3.44
CA THR A 6 38.61 -10.87 4.52
C THR A 6 37.49 -10.68 5.54
N ALA A 7 37.62 -11.31 6.70
CA ALA A 7 36.69 -11.16 7.82
C ALA A 7 37.04 -9.91 8.63
N VAL A 8 36.06 -9.02 8.81
CA VAL A 8 36.23 -7.79 9.60
C VAL A 8 35.90 -8.03 11.09
N PHE A 9 35.01 -8.99 11.41
CA PHE A 9 34.72 -9.41 12.79
C PHE A 9 34.26 -10.89 12.87
N GLY A 10 34.89 -11.67 13.77
CA GLY A 10 34.61 -13.11 14.00
C GLY A 10 35.32 -14.06 13.01
N GLU A 11 35.64 -15.30 13.44
CA GLU A 11 36.14 -16.36 12.55
C GLU A 11 34.96 -17.19 11.99
N MET A 12 34.90 -17.36 10.66
CA MET A 12 34.01 -18.30 9.99
C MET A 12 34.82 -19.29 9.16
N ASP A 13 34.61 -20.59 9.38
CA ASP A 13 35.11 -21.65 8.49
C ASP A 13 34.06 -21.90 7.40
N THR A 14 34.34 -21.43 6.19
CA THR A 14 33.43 -21.46 5.03
C THR A 14 33.80 -22.56 4.03
N SER A 15 34.58 -23.58 4.44
CA SER A 15 35.07 -24.61 3.52
C SER A 15 33.94 -25.39 2.81
N GLY A 16 33.58 -24.94 1.60
CA GLY A 16 32.88 -25.73 0.58
C GLY A 16 31.44 -25.39 0.18
N LYS A 17 30.93 -24.15 0.27
CA LYS A 17 29.55 -23.85 -0.21
C LYS A 17 29.46 -22.79 -1.32
N ASN A 18 29.25 -23.28 -2.55
CA ASN A 18 28.69 -22.51 -3.66
C ASN A 18 27.34 -21.93 -3.23
N SER A 19 27.19 -20.61 -3.27
CA SER A 19 26.01 -19.93 -2.78
C SER A 19 25.38 -19.07 -3.88
N ASP A 20 24.53 -19.67 -4.71
CA ASP A 20 23.43 -18.96 -5.40
C ASP A 20 22.29 -18.68 -4.38
N LEU A 21 22.63 -18.16 -3.19
CA LEU A 21 21.70 -18.01 -2.08
C LEU A 21 21.18 -16.57 -2.03
N MET A 22 19.87 -16.43 -2.17
CA MET A 22 19.16 -15.21 -1.83
C MET A 22 19.30 -14.99 -0.31
N GLU A 23 20.03 -13.95 0.08
CA GLU A 23 20.14 -13.54 1.48
C GLU A 23 18.94 -12.66 1.83
N ILE A 24 18.11 -13.12 2.77
CA ILE A 24 16.93 -12.38 3.24
C ILE A 24 17.25 -11.83 4.63
N LEU A 25 17.33 -10.49 4.73
CA LEU A 25 17.40 -9.79 5.99
C LEU A 25 16.00 -9.35 6.43
N ILE A 26 15.49 -9.91 7.54
CA ILE A 26 14.22 -9.48 8.14
C ILE A 26 14.54 -8.51 9.29
N ILE A 27 14.09 -7.27 9.15
CA ILE A 27 14.18 -6.25 10.19
C ILE A 27 12.78 -6.01 10.75
N ASN A 28 12.59 -6.32 12.03
CA ASN A 28 11.33 -6.05 12.73
C ASN A 28 11.33 -4.61 13.25
N LEU A 29 10.38 -3.81 12.76
CA LEU A 29 10.19 -2.43 13.21
C LEU A 29 9.20 -2.38 14.36
N GLY A 30 9.44 -1.44 15.28
CA GLY A 30 8.58 -1.15 16.43
C GLY A 30 7.73 0.11 16.22
N ASP A 31 6.98 0.50 17.25
CA ASP A 31 6.24 1.77 17.22
C ASP A 31 7.23 2.95 17.18
N ALA A 32 6.98 3.91 16.28
CA ALA A 32 7.77 5.13 16.13
C ALA A 32 7.75 6.03 17.39
N ARG A 33 6.74 5.85 18.26
CA ARG A 33 6.55 6.60 19.51
C ARG A 33 7.26 5.96 20.70
N GLU A 34 7.65 4.69 20.58
CA GLU A 34 8.31 3.99 21.67
C GLU A 34 9.83 4.21 21.64
N PRO A 35 10.47 4.35 22.81
CA PRO A 35 11.92 4.46 22.89
C PRO A 35 12.58 3.15 22.45
N VAL A 36 13.65 3.26 21.65
CA VAL A 36 14.43 2.13 21.17
C VAL A 36 15.91 2.42 21.38
N ASP A 37 16.63 1.49 22.00
CA ASP A 37 18.05 1.65 22.34
C ASP A 37 18.95 1.74 21.09
N ASN A 38 18.57 1.04 20.02
CA ASN A 38 19.29 1.08 18.76
C ASN A 38 18.87 2.29 17.94
N GLN A 39 19.81 3.21 17.71
CA GLN A 39 19.58 4.44 16.96
C GLN A 39 19.13 4.19 15.51
N ILE A 40 19.69 3.20 14.82
CA ILE A 40 19.28 2.87 13.43
C ILE A 40 17.83 2.38 13.41
N LEU A 41 17.45 1.52 14.37
CA LEU A 41 16.07 1.07 14.49
C LEU A 41 15.14 2.21 14.86
N ARG A 42 15.55 3.16 15.70
CA ARG A 42 14.76 4.38 15.97
C ARG A 42 14.53 5.18 14.69
N LEU A 43 15.57 5.41 13.89
CA LEU A 43 15.45 6.12 12.62
C LEU A 43 14.49 5.38 11.67
N MET A 44 14.67 4.07 11.51
CA MET A 44 13.82 3.26 10.64
C MET A 44 12.36 3.20 11.10
N ASN A 45 12.11 3.06 12.41
CA ASN A 45 10.76 3.06 12.97
C ASN A 45 10.02 4.37 12.62
N VAL A 46 10.71 5.51 12.75
CA VAL A 46 10.13 6.83 12.42
C VAL A 46 9.96 7.00 10.91
N LEU A 47 11.01 6.73 10.11
CA LEU A 47 10.99 6.97 8.66
C LEU A 47 10.02 6.07 7.91
N LEU A 48 9.84 4.83 8.36
CA LEU A 48 8.98 3.86 7.67
C LEU A 48 7.58 3.74 8.31
N SER A 49 7.31 4.46 9.41
CA SER A 49 5.99 4.50 10.02
C SER A 49 4.97 5.21 9.12
N ALA A 50 3.88 4.52 8.78
CA ALA A 50 2.76 5.10 8.04
C ALA A 50 1.98 6.15 8.85
N GLN A 51 2.15 6.19 10.17
CA GLN A 51 1.41 7.07 11.08
C GLN A 51 2.21 8.32 11.49
N THR A 52 3.49 8.40 11.10
CA THR A 52 4.33 9.56 11.37
C THR A 52 4.23 10.51 10.19
N ASP A 53 3.96 11.79 10.45
CA ASP A 53 3.89 12.78 9.38
C ASP A 53 5.28 13.13 8.83
N VAL A 54 5.31 13.68 7.61
CA VAL A 54 6.55 13.99 6.91
C VAL A 54 7.40 15.03 7.66
N ARG A 55 6.77 15.98 8.39
CA ARG A 55 7.51 17.02 9.11
C ARG A 55 8.19 16.44 10.33
N GLU A 56 7.52 15.53 11.02
CA GLU A 56 8.11 14.83 12.16
C GLU A 56 9.25 13.89 11.72
N LYS A 57 9.11 13.19 10.58
CA LYS A 57 10.23 12.43 9.99
C LYS A 57 11.44 13.33 9.72
N GLN A 58 11.24 14.46 9.04
CA GLN A 58 12.29 15.44 8.76
C GLN A 58 12.91 16.03 10.04
N ARG A 59 12.08 16.31 11.06
CA ARG A 59 12.52 16.79 12.37
C ARG A 59 13.44 15.78 13.03
N VAL A 60 13.03 14.51 13.14
CA VAL A 60 13.84 13.44 13.74
C VAL A 60 15.16 13.26 13.00
N MET A 61 15.14 13.20 11.65
CA MET A 61 16.38 13.11 10.86
C MET A 61 17.35 14.24 11.16
N ARG A 62 16.85 15.47 11.28
CA ARG A 62 17.66 16.68 11.50
C ARG A 62 18.14 16.83 12.94
N GLU A 63 17.23 16.69 13.89
CA GLU A 63 17.46 17.04 15.30
C GLU A 63 18.06 15.88 16.10
N GLU A 64 17.61 14.64 15.84
CA GLU A 64 18.05 13.46 16.60
C GLU A 64 19.22 12.73 15.93
N PHE A 65 19.29 12.76 14.59
CA PHE A 65 20.31 12.06 13.80
C PHE A 65 21.30 12.99 13.10
N HIS A 66 21.11 14.30 13.19
CA HIS A 66 21.98 15.32 12.59
C HIS A 66 22.18 15.14 11.07
N ILE A 67 21.19 14.58 10.39
CA ILE A 67 21.16 14.47 8.93
C ILE A 67 20.69 15.82 8.38
N ALA A 68 21.54 16.45 7.58
CA ALA A 68 21.19 17.71 6.93
C ALA A 68 20.05 17.49 5.91
N MET A 69 18.96 18.24 6.05
CA MET A 69 17.85 18.20 5.09
C MET A 69 18.21 19.05 3.87
N THR A 70 18.56 18.39 2.77
CA THR A 70 18.67 19.04 1.45
C THR A 70 17.33 19.01 0.74
N ALA A 71 17.14 19.86 -0.26
CA ALA A 71 15.90 19.91 -1.03
C ALA A 71 15.59 18.55 -1.69
N GLU A 72 16.60 17.86 -2.19
CA GLU A 72 16.46 16.52 -2.79
C GLU A 72 15.99 15.51 -1.74
N LEU A 73 16.61 15.50 -0.56
CA LEU A 73 16.26 14.58 0.51
C LEU A 73 14.86 14.85 1.08
N GLU A 74 14.45 16.12 1.17
CA GLU A 74 13.08 16.47 1.59
C GLU A 74 12.03 15.91 0.62
N VAL A 75 12.30 15.98 -0.69
CA VAL A 75 11.43 15.40 -1.74
C VAL A 75 11.42 13.87 -1.65
N GLU A 76 12.57 13.22 -1.41
CA GLU A 76 12.63 11.76 -1.27
C GLU A 76 11.84 11.26 -0.06
N VAL A 77 11.93 11.95 1.08
CA VAL A 77 11.17 11.61 2.30
C VAL A 77 9.66 11.79 2.09
N GLU A 78 9.25 12.83 1.37
CA GLU A 78 7.86 13.02 0.98
C GLU A 78 7.36 11.92 0.02
N ALA A 79 8.17 11.56 -0.98
CA ALA A 79 7.86 10.49 -1.92
C ALA A 79 7.70 9.12 -1.23
N LEU A 80 8.54 8.81 -0.23
CA LEU A 80 8.43 7.58 0.58
C LEU A 80 7.08 7.50 1.31
N CYS A 81 6.60 8.62 1.86
CA CYS A 81 5.30 8.68 2.52
C CYS A 81 4.17 8.43 1.50
N ASN A 82 4.27 9.05 0.33
CA ASN A 82 3.23 9.02 -0.69
C ASN A 82 3.16 7.70 -1.48
N LEU A 83 4.24 6.91 -1.56
CA LEU A 83 4.24 5.64 -2.30
C LEU A 83 3.26 4.63 -1.69
N SER A 84 3.34 4.43 -0.38
CA SER A 84 2.42 3.52 0.33
C SER A 84 0.97 4.03 0.29
N GLN A 85 0.79 5.35 0.37
CA GLN A 85 -0.50 5.99 0.26
C GLN A 85 -1.10 5.83 -1.14
N GLY A 86 -0.28 5.92 -2.19
CA GLY A 86 -0.71 5.72 -3.58
C GLY A 86 -1.28 4.31 -3.81
N ILE A 87 -0.55 3.28 -3.37
CA ILE A 87 -1.01 1.88 -3.46
C ILE A 87 -2.29 1.67 -2.65
N TYR A 88 -2.37 2.23 -1.43
CA TYR A 88 -3.56 2.13 -0.60
C TYR A 88 -4.77 2.82 -1.26
N ASN A 89 -4.60 4.03 -1.77
CA ASN A 89 -5.66 4.80 -2.41
C ASN A 89 -6.18 4.10 -3.66
N GLU A 90 -5.28 3.63 -4.54
CA GLU A 90 -5.65 2.86 -5.74
C GLU A 90 -6.41 1.59 -5.36
N GLY A 91 -5.92 0.84 -4.37
CA GLY A 91 -6.58 -0.36 -3.86
C GLY A 91 -7.94 -0.07 -3.23
N PHE A 92 -8.07 1.04 -2.51
CA PHE A 92 -9.31 1.49 -1.90
C PHE A 92 -10.34 1.90 -2.96
N GLU A 93 -9.96 2.76 -3.92
CA GLU A 93 -10.80 3.19 -5.02
C GLU A 93 -11.29 1.99 -5.84
N THR A 94 -10.37 1.11 -6.23
CA THR A 94 -10.70 -0.14 -6.95
C THR A 94 -11.63 -1.03 -6.12
N GLY A 95 -11.43 -1.10 -4.81
CA GLY A 95 -12.27 -1.88 -3.89
C GLY A 95 -13.69 -1.33 -3.78
N VAL A 96 -13.84 -0.02 -3.69
CA VAL A 96 -15.13 0.68 -3.67
C VAL A 96 -15.86 0.49 -4.99
N GLU A 97 -15.18 0.67 -6.12
CA GLU A 97 -15.75 0.49 -7.46
C GLU A 97 -16.27 -0.93 -7.65
N LYS A 98 -15.44 -1.95 -7.40
CA LYS A 98 -15.84 -3.36 -7.50
C LYS A 98 -16.96 -3.74 -6.52
N GLY A 99 -16.96 -3.15 -5.33
CA GLY A 99 -18.01 -3.35 -4.34
C GLY A 99 -19.35 -2.79 -4.81
N MET A 100 -19.33 -1.61 -5.42
CA MET A 100 -20.51 -0.95 -5.98
C MET A 100 -21.05 -1.72 -7.19
N GLU A 101 -20.18 -2.13 -8.11
CA GLU A 101 -20.54 -2.95 -9.28
C GLU A 101 -21.26 -4.24 -8.86
N LYS A 102 -20.65 -5.04 -7.99
CA LYS A 102 -21.27 -6.28 -7.46
C LYS A 102 -22.57 -6.02 -6.72
N GLY A 103 -22.67 -4.91 -5.99
CA GLY A 103 -23.89 -4.52 -5.28
C GLY A 103 -25.04 -4.21 -6.23
N ILE A 104 -24.75 -3.51 -7.34
CA ILE A 104 -25.75 -3.20 -8.37
C ILE A 104 -26.15 -4.48 -9.13
N GLU A 105 -25.18 -5.32 -9.51
CA GLU A 105 -25.46 -6.62 -10.16
C GLU A 105 -26.37 -7.51 -9.32
N GLY A 106 -26.08 -7.63 -8.02
CA GLY A 106 -26.91 -8.41 -7.10
C GLY A 106 -28.32 -7.80 -6.94
N ALA A 107 -28.44 -6.47 -6.94
CA ALA A 107 -29.75 -5.82 -6.91
C ALA A 107 -30.57 -6.08 -8.19
N VAL A 108 -29.93 -6.07 -9.36
CA VAL A 108 -30.56 -6.43 -10.64
C VAL A 108 -31.04 -7.87 -10.61
N GLU A 109 -30.23 -8.80 -10.12
CA GLU A 109 -30.56 -10.23 -10.01
C GLU A 109 -31.79 -10.47 -9.13
N ILE A 110 -31.80 -9.91 -7.91
CA ILE A 110 -32.94 -10.01 -7.00
C ILE A 110 -34.21 -9.44 -7.62
N LEU A 111 -34.14 -8.27 -8.28
CA LEU A 111 -35.32 -7.67 -8.90
C LEU A 111 -35.84 -8.50 -10.08
N ARG A 112 -34.96 -9.15 -10.85
CA ARG A 112 -35.39 -10.08 -11.90
C ARG A 112 -36.07 -11.32 -11.34
N GLU A 113 -35.52 -11.90 -10.27
CA GLU A 113 -36.14 -13.04 -9.57
C GLU A 113 -37.50 -12.69 -8.99
N GLU A 114 -37.69 -11.45 -8.52
CA GLU A 114 -38.98 -10.92 -8.08
C GLU A 114 -39.95 -10.59 -9.23
N GLY A 115 -39.54 -10.75 -10.48
CA GLY A 115 -40.38 -10.60 -11.67
C GLY A 115 -40.55 -9.16 -12.17
N TYR A 116 -39.62 -8.26 -11.84
CA TYR A 116 -39.63 -6.91 -12.40
C TYR A 116 -39.15 -6.92 -13.86
N GLU A 117 -39.81 -6.12 -14.69
CA GLU A 117 -39.39 -5.90 -16.07
C GLU A 117 -38.11 -5.05 -16.12
N ASP A 118 -37.24 -5.31 -17.10
CA ASP A 118 -35.94 -4.63 -17.24
C ASP A 118 -36.06 -3.09 -17.20
N SER A 119 -37.12 -2.53 -17.80
CA SER A 119 -37.40 -1.08 -17.76
C SER A 119 -37.62 -0.53 -16.34
N GLN A 120 -38.25 -1.31 -15.46
CA GLN A 120 -38.49 -0.94 -14.07
C GLN A 120 -37.21 -1.08 -13.23
N ILE A 121 -36.40 -2.09 -13.53
CA ILE A 121 -35.10 -2.31 -12.87
C ILE A 121 -34.16 -1.16 -13.18
N ILE A 122 -34.04 -0.77 -14.45
CA ILE A 122 -33.21 0.36 -14.90
C ILE A 122 -33.57 1.63 -14.12
N GLU A 123 -34.85 2.00 -14.06
CA GLU A 123 -35.26 3.21 -13.36
C GLU A 123 -34.96 3.16 -11.85
N ARG A 124 -35.12 1.99 -11.21
CA ARG A 124 -34.83 1.80 -9.79
C ARG A 124 -33.34 1.94 -9.48
N ILE A 125 -32.47 1.28 -10.23
CA ILE A 125 -31.02 1.34 -9.99
C ILE A 125 -30.45 2.72 -10.32
N ARG A 126 -30.96 3.40 -11.36
CA ARG A 126 -30.62 4.80 -11.64
C ARG A 126 -30.92 5.70 -10.46
N LYS A 127 -32.16 5.64 -9.95
CA LYS A 127 -32.58 6.47 -8.84
C LYS A 127 -31.85 6.14 -7.54
N ARG A 128 -31.56 4.85 -7.29
CA ARG A 128 -30.94 4.40 -6.05
C ARG A 128 -29.43 4.67 -6.00
N PHE A 129 -28.74 4.47 -7.11
CA PHE A 129 -27.28 4.55 -7.20
C PHE A 129 -26.77 5.78 -7.95
N GLY A 130 -27.67 6.65 -8.43
CA GLY A 130 -27.30 7.88 -9.14
C GLY A 130 -26.72 7.64 -10.54
N LEU A 131 -27.03 6.50 -11.17
CA LEU A 131 -26.47 6.11 -12.46
C LEU A 131 -27.10 6.89 -13.63
N THR A 132 -26.33 7.07 -14.70
CA THR A 132 -26.87 7.53 -15.98
C THR A 132 -27.81 6.48 -16.59
N GLN A 133 -28.59 6.87 -17.61
CA GLN A 133 -29.43 5.90 -18.33
C GLN A 133 -28.59 4.80 -18.97
N GLU A 134 -27.48 5.19 -19.61
CA GLU A 134 -26.57 4.27 -20.29
C GLU A 134 -25.91 3.29 -19.31
N ASP A 135 -25.42 3.78 -18.16
CA ASP A 135 -24.77 2.91 -17.18
C ASP A 135 -25.74 1.88 -16.61
N ALA A 136 -26.97 2.29 -16.28
CA ALA A 136 -27.98 1.38 -15.78
C ALA A 136 -28.42 0.34 -16.82
N GLU A 137 -28.53 0.74 -18.10
CA GLU A 137 -28.79 -0.20 -19.19
C GLU A 137 -27.68 -1.25 -19.29
N ARG A 138 -26.41 -0.87 -19.13
CA ARG A 138 -25.29 -1.83 -19.15
C ARG A 138 -25.43 -2.90 -18.06
N TYR A 139 -25.78 -2.54 -16.84
CA TYR A 139 -25.97 -3.50 -15.74
C TYR A 139 -27.09 -4.51 -16.00
N VAL A 140 -28.13 -4.11 -16.74
CA VAL A 140 -29.28 -4.97 -17.02
C VAL A 140 -29.03 -5.81 -18.28
N VAL A 141 -28.45 -5.22 -19.33
CA VAL A 141 -28.22 -5.88 -20.63
C VAL A 141 -27.04 -6.87 -20.58
N ALA A 142 -26.03 -6.67 -19.73
CA ALA A 142 -24.82 -7.51 -19.67
C ALA A 142 -25.04 -8.98 -19.25
N ARG A 143 -26.28 -9.39 -18.94
CA ARG A 143 -26.63 -10.73 -18.43
C ARG A 143 -27.69 -11.47 -19.26
N VAL A 144 -27.96 -11.06 -20.51
CA VAL A 144 -28.80 -11.82 -21.48
C VAL A 144 -27.95 -12.75 -22.33
#